data_AF-A0A2C0ZKV3-F1
#
_entry.id   AF-A0A2C0ZKV3-F1
#
_cell.length_a   1.000
_cell.length_b   1.000
_cell.length_c   1.000
_cell.angle_alpha   90.00
_cell.angle_beta   90.00
_cell.angle_gamma   90.00
#
_symmetry.space_group_name_H-M   'P 1'
#
loop_
_entity.id
_entity.type
_entity.pdbx_description
1 polymer ?
#
loop_
_entity_poly.entity_id
_entity_poly.type
_entity_poly.pdbx_seq_one_letter_code
_entity_poly.pdbx_strand_id
1 'polypeptide(L)'
;MFIITILGLILLISLITDIRNRKILNIVTFPAILIGFVYYTVSLGWEGLLFSGKGFLVGASFLFIPYLLGGMGAGDVKLMAAIGALTGTMFTFYSFIYTALIGGMISLVLIMKKRGIMNSIKSFFVTMVYFRSNLGSLVFHADKQSSIAFPYGVAIVLGTLCEAIFGVIK
;
A
#
# COMPACT_ATOMS: atom_id res chain seq x y z
N MET A 1 -0.31 22.49 5.90
CA MET A 1 -1.47 22.04 6.70
C MET A 1 -2.61 21.47 5.86
N PHE A 2 -3.08 22.18 4.82
CA PHE A 2 -4.19 21.72 3.96
C PHE A 2 -4.04 20.28 3.41
N ILE A 3 -2.87 19.96 2.85
CA ILE A 3 -2.58 18.61 2.31
C ILE A 3 -2.66 17.52 3.38
N ILE A 4 -2.15 17.77 4.59
CA ILE A 4 -2.12 16.78 5.67
C ILE A 4 -3.55 16.46 6.11
N THR A 5 -4.43 17.46 6.16
CA THR A 5 -5.85 17.25 6.47
C THR A 5 -6.53 16.38 5.40
N ILE A 6 -6.26 16.65 4.13
CA ILE A 6 -6.80 15.86 3.01
C ILE A 6 -6.28 14.42 3.06
N LEU A 7 -4.97 14.24 3.25
CA LEU A 7 -4.36 12.94 3.42
C LEU A 7 -5.03 12.16 4.57
N GLY A 8 -5.17 12.79 5.74
CA GLY A 8 -5.85 12.17 6.89
C GLY A 8 -7.29 11.74 6.59
N LEU A 9 -8.06 12.58 5.90
CA LEU A 9 -9.43 12.24 5.49
C LEU A 9 -9.47 11.04 4.52
N ILE A 10 -8.59 11.02 3.52
CA ILE A 10 -8.51 9.92 2.54
C ILE A 10 -8.11 8.62 3.23
N LEU A 11 -7.12 8.67 4.12
CA LEU A 11 -6.66 7.50 4.88
C LEU A 11 -7.79 6.95 5.76
N LEU A 12 -8.52 7.83 6.46
CA LEU A 12 -9.63 7.45 7.32
C LEU A 12 -10.78 6.83 6.51
N ILE A 13 -11.19 7.46 5.40
CA ILE A 13 -12.23 6.92 4.52
C ILE A 13 -11.78 5.58 3.94
N SER A 14 -10.54 5.50 3.44
CA SER A 14 -9.99 4.27 2.87
C SER A 14 -9.95 3.16 3.90
N LEU A 15 -9.54 3.44 5.14
CA LEU A 15 -9.52 2.50 6.26
C LEU A 15 -10.93 1.96 6.57
N ILE A 16 -11.92 2.85 6.69
CA ILE A 16 -13.31 2.45 6.96
C ILE A 16 -13.86 1.59 5.80
N THR A 17 -13.62 2.01 4.56
CA THR A 17 -14.09 1.28 3.37
C THR A 17 -13.38 -0.05 3.19
N ASP A 18 -12.09 -0.15 3.53
CA ASP A 18 -11.33 -1.40 3.48
C ASP A 18 -11.80 -2.37 4.56
N ILE A 19 -12.05 -1.90 5.78
CA ILE A 19 -12.60 -2.75 6.85
C ILE A 19 -14.02 -3.22 6.52
N ARG A 20 -14.89 -2.32 6.04
CA ARG A 20 -16.32 -2.60 5.83
C ARG A 20 -16.59 -3.38 4.54
N ASN A 21 -15.98 -2.94 3.44
CA ASN A 21 -16.29 -3.39 2.09
C ASN A 21 -15.12 -4.10 1.40
N ARG A 22 -13.92 -4.15 2.02
CA ARG A 22 -12.70 -4.71 1.43
C ARG A 22 -12.37 -4.13 0.06
N LYS A 23 -12.71 -2.85 -0.14
CA LYS A 23 -12.58 -2.13 -1.40
C LYS A 23 -12.12 -0.71 -1.13
N ILE A 24 -11.00 -0.35 -1.75
CA ILE A 24 -10.57 1.04 -1.84
C ILE A 24 -11.33 1.70 -2.99
N LEU A 25 -12.11 2.72 -2.67
CA LEU A 25 -12.99 3.37 -3.63
C LEU A 25 -12.20 4.33 -4.53
N ASN A 26 -12.32 4.13 -5.84
CA ASN A 26 -11.81 5.05 -6.86
C ASN A 26 -12.32 6.49 -6.66
N ILE A 27 -13.54 6.65 -6.13
CA ILE A 27 -14.14 7.96 -5.87
C ILE A 27 -13.38 8.78 -4.82
N VAL A 28 -12.53 8.14 -4.01
CA VAL A 28 -11.70 8.81 -2.99
C VAL A 28 -10.29 9.02 -3.53
N THR A 29 -9.72 8.02 -4.21
CA THR A 29 -8.32 8.07 -4.69
C THR A 29 -8.13 8.98 -5.89
N PHE A 30 -9.08 9.02 -6.84
CA PHE A 30 -8.94 9.90 -8.01
C PHE A 30 -9.00 11.39 -7.65
N PRO A 31 -9.98 11.87 -6.86
CA PRO A 31 -9.99 13.27 -6.43
C PRO A 31 -8.76 13.63 -5.61
N ALA A 32 -8.27 12.73 -4.77
CA ALA A 32 -7.04 12.93 -4.00
C ALA A 32 -5.83 13.22 -4.90
N ILE A 33 -5.62 12.39 -5.92
CA ILE A 33 -4.55 12.57 -6.91
C ILE A 33 -4.71 13.93 -7.58
N LEU A 34 -5.93 14.23 -8.08
CA LEU A 34 -6.21 15.47 -8.79
C LEU A 34 -5.95 16.71 -7.90
N ILE A 35 -6.35 16.66 -6.63
CA ILE A 35 -6.09 17.73 -5.68
C ILE A 35 -4.59 17.92 -5.46
N GLY A 36 -3.81 16.84 -5.33
CA GLY A 36 -2.34 16.93 -5.21
C GLY A 36 -1.72 17.63 -6.42
N PHE A 37 -2.08 17.22 -7.63
CA PHE A 37 -1.60 17.84 -8.86
C PHE A 37 -1.99 19.31 -8.95
N VAL A 38 -3.27 19.65 -8.74
CA VAL A 38 -3.76 21.03 -8.85
C VAL A 38 -3.13 21.91 -7.78
N TYR A 39 -3.09 21.46 -6.53
CA TYR A 39 -2.53 22.24 -5.42
C TYR A 39 -1.06 22.58 -5.67
N TYR A 40 -0.23 21.60 -6.01
CA TYR A 40 1.18 21.84 -6.23
C TYR A 40 1.44 22.62 -7.52
N THR A 41 0.68 22.37 -8.59
CA THR A 41 0.82 23.12 -9.85
C THR A 41 0.45 24.59 -9.66
N VAL A 42 -0.60 24.91 -8.90
CA VAL A 42 -0.97 26.29 -8.60
C VAL A 42 0.05 26.96 -7.65
N SER A 43 0.59 26.21 -6.69
CA SER A 43 1.49 26.78 -5.67
C SER A 43 2.94 26.97 -6.15
N LEU A 44 3.43 26.05 -6.98
CA LEU A 44 4.84 25.96 -7.37
C LEU A 44 5.03 25.91 -8.91
N GLY A 45 3.95 26.07 -9.68
CA GLY A 45 4.00 26.03 -11.14
C GLY A 45 4.46 24.67 -11.67
N TRP A 46 5.37 24.69 -12.63
CA TRP A 46 5.90 23.50 -13.29
C TRP A 46 6.64 22.56 -12.32
N GLU A 47 7.37 23.11 -11.34
CA GLU A 47 8.08 22.29 -10.35
C GLU A 47 7.10 21.52 -9.44
N GLY A 48 5.96 22.13 -9.11
CA GLY A 48 4.91 21.46 -8.36
C GLY A 48 4.26 20.30 -9.10
N LEU A 49 4.05 20.46 -10.42
CA LEU A 49 3.56 19.37 -11.27
C LEU A 49 4.56 18.21 -11.30
N LEU A 50 5.86 18.51 -11.43
CA LEU A 50 6.90 17.49 -11.37
C LEU A 50 6.99 16.82 -10.00
N PHE A 51 6.82 17.57 -8.90
CA PHE A 51 6.81 17.02 -7.54
C PHE A 51 5.68 16.01 -7.35
N SER A 52 4.44 16.43 -7.66
CA SER A 52 3.26 15.57 -7.54
C SER A 52 3.31 14.39 -8.51
N GLY A 53 3.76 14.63 -9.75
CA GLY A 53 3.93 13.60 -10.77
C GLY A 53 4.96 12.53 -10.39
N LYS A 54 6.12 12.94 -9.88
CA LYS A 54 7.13 11.99 -9.39
C LYS A 54 6.59 11.18 -8.20
N GLY A 55 5.93 11.83 -7.25
CA GLY A 55 5.33 11.15 -6.10
C GLY A 55 4.26 10.14 -6.51
N PHE A 56 3.37 10.51 -7.42
CA PHE A 56 2.36 9.63 -8.01
C PHE A 56 2.99 8.40 -8.67
N LEU A 57 3.97 8.61 -9.56
CA LEU A 57 4.63 7.53 -10.29
C LEU A 57 5.37 6.59 -9.33
N VAL A 58 6.10 7.13 -8.36
CA VAL A 58 6.81 6.33 -7.36
C VAL A 58 5.84 5.50 -6.52
N GLY A 59 4.76 6.10 -6.04
CA GLY A 59 3.73 5.39 -5.26
C GLY A 59 3.05 4.28 -6.05
N ALA A 60 2.72 4.53 -7.31
CA ALA A 60 2.18 3.50 -8.20
C ALA A 60 3.21 2.39 -8.47
N SER A 61 4.48 2.74 -8.73
CA SER A 61 5.54 1.81 -9.11
C SER A 61 5.85 0.80 -8.01
N PHE A 62 5.89 1.22 -6.74
CA PHE A 62 6.22 0.33 -5.62
C PHE A 62 5.22 -0.82 -5.46
N LEU A 63 3.94 -0.56 -5.70
CA LEU A 63 2.89 -1.57 -5.58
C LEU A 63 2.53 -2.24 -6.92
N PHE A 64 3.13 -1.79 -8.03
CA PHE A 64 2.85 -2.36 -9.35
C PHE A 64 3.33 -3.81 -9.49
N ILE A 65 4.56 -4.10 -9.02
CA ILE A 65 5.11 -5.48 -9.08
C ILE A 65 4.26 -6.45 -8.23
N PRO A 66 3.96 -6.18 -6.93
CA PRO A 66 3.06 -7.03 -6.15
C PRO A 66 1.65 -7.17 -6.74
N TYR A 67 1.14 -6.13 -7.39
CA TYR A 67 -0.16 -6.18 -8.08
C TYR A 67 -0.15 -7.14 -9.28
N LEU A 68 0.89 -7.09 -10.13
CA LEU A 68 1.02 -8.01 -11.26
C LEU A 68 1.17 -9.47 -10.82
N LEU A 69 1.80 -9.71 -9.67
CA LEU A 69 1.92 -11.03 -9.06
C LEU A 69 0.62 -11.54 -8.40
N GLY A 70 -0.47 -10.76 -8.46
CA GLY A 70 -1.77 -11.13 -7.89
C GLY A 70 -1.82 -11.07 -6.36
N GLY A 71 -0.83 -10.45 -5.72
CA GLY A 71 -0.72 -10.38 -4.26
C GLY A 71 -1.63 -9.33 -3.60
N MET A 72 -2.12 -8.35 -4.36
CA MET A 72 -2.94 -7.24 -3.85
C MET A 72 -3.90 -6.66 -4.90
N GLY A 73 -4.84 -5.81 -4.47
CA GLY A 73 -5.82 -5.21 -5.35
C GLY A 73 -5.30 -3.96 -6.06
N ALA A 74 -5.87 -3.64 -7.23
CA ALA A 74 -5.58 -2.38 -7.94
C ALA A 74 -5.94 -1.13 -7.10
N GLY A 75 -6.82 -1.28 -6.10
CA GLY A 75 -7.16 -0.21 -5.17
C GLY A 75 -5.99 0.22 -4.29
N ASP A 76 -5.18 -0.74 -3.83
CA ASP A 76 -4.02 -0.49 -2.95
C ASP A 76 -2.96 0.34 -3.69
N VAL A 77 -2.69 -0.02 -4.95
CA VAL A 77 -1.78 0.72 -5.84
C VAL A 77 -2.24 2.16 -6.01
N LYS A 78 -3.55 2.39 -6.21
CA LYS A 78 -4.11 3.74 -6.38
C LYS A 78 -4.05 4.56 -5.09
N LEU A 79 -4.23 3.93 -3.94
CA LEU A 79 -4.10 4.61 -2.65
C LEU A 79 -2.66 5.09 -2.45
N MET A 80 -1.68 4.24 -2.71
CA MET A 80 -0.26 4.61 -2.60
C MET A 80 0.15 5.68 -3.62
N ALA A 81 -0.38 5.60 -4.83
CA ALA A 81 -0.20 6.65 -5.84
C ALA A 81 -0.84 7.98 -5.41
N ALA A 82 -2.02 7.95 -4.77
CA ALA A 82 -2.68 9.13 -4.22
C ALA A 82 -1.90 9.76 -3.06
N ILE A 83 -1.39 8.94 -2.15
CA ILE A 83 -0.49 9.39 -1.08
C ILE A 83 0.71 10.10 -1.71
N GLY A 84 1.38 9.48 -2.69
CA GLY A 84 2.53 10.10 -3.32
C GLY A 84 2.25 11.36 -4.12
N ALA A 85 1.10 11.45 -4.79
CA ALA A 85 0.68 12.70 -5.44
C ALA A 85 0.52 13.86 -4.43
N LEU A 86 0.11 13.55 -3.20
CA LEU A 86 -0.13 14.53 -2.14
C LEU A 86 1.13 14.85 -1.32
N THR A 87 2.03 13.90 -1.11
CA THR A 87 3.16 14.06 -0.18
C THR A 87 4.53 14.06 -0.84
N GLY A 88 4.60 13.70 -2.12
CA GLY A 88 5.85 13.58 -2.87
C GLY A 88 6.60 12.26 -2.65
N THR A 89 7.72 12.11 -3.35
CA THR A 89 8.48 10.86 -3.47
C THR A 89 9.08 10.36 -2.16
N MET A 90 9.78 11.21 -1.41
CA MET A 90 10.50 10.79 -0.20
C MET A 90 9.55 10.23 0.86
N PHE A 91 8.45 10.96 1.14
CA PHE A 91 7.43 10.51 2.08
C PHE A 91 6.79 9.19 1.63
N THR A 92 6.51 9.04 0.33
CA THR A 92 5.95 7.80 -0.23
C THR A 92 6.88 6.61 -0.03
N PHE A 93 8.19 6.82 -0.21
CA PHE A 93 9.18 5.77 -0.02
C PHE A 93 9.23 5.28 1.43
N TYR A 94 9.27 6.18 2.40
CA TYR A 94 9.25 5.78 3.81
C TYR A 94 7.91 5.17 4.21
N SER A 95 6.79 5.75 3.75
CA SER A 95 5.46 5.16 3.93
C SER A 95 5.39 3.73 3.38
N PHE A 96 6.05 3.46 2.24
CA PHE A 96 6.14 2.11 1.67
C PHE A 96 6.91 1.16 2.59
N ILE A 97 8.05 1.60 3.12
CA ILE A 97 8.86 0.81 4.06
C ILE A 97 8.04 0.47 5.31
N TYR A 98 7.38 1.45 5.93
CA TYR A 98 6.55 1.19 7.11
C TYR A 98 5.36 0.28 6.78
N THR A 99 4.74 0.46 5.62
CA THR A 99 3.68 -0.44 5.12
C THR A 99 4.19 -1.87 4.99
N ALA A 100 5.38 -2.06 4.42
CA ALA A 100 5.99 -3.38 4.27
C ALA A 100 6.32 -4.03 5.62
N LEU A 101 6.83 -3.25 6.58
CA LEU A 101 7.13 -3.73 7.93
C LEU A 101 5.85 -4.14 8.67
N ILE A 102 4.84 -3.27 8.71
CA ILE A 102 3.57 -3.54 9.37
C ILE A 102 2.84 -4.69 8.68
N GLY A 103 2.82 -4.70 7.35
CA GLY A 103 2.24 -5.78 6.57
C GLY A 103 2.93 -7.11 6.83
N GLY A 104 4.27 -7.12 6.90
CA GLY A 104 5.07 -8.27 7.29
C GLY A 104 4.69 -8.79 8.67
N MET A 105 4.59 -7.91 9.68
CA MET A 105 4.17 -8.28 11.03
C MET A 105 2.76 -8.88 11.07
N ILE A 106 1.79 -8.25 10.38
CA ILE A 106 0.41 -8.77 10.31
C ILE A 106 0.41 -10.17 9.66
N SER A 107 1.19 -10.37 8.60
CA SER A 107 1.26 -11.65 7.91
C SER A 107 1.84 -12.75 8.80
N LEU A 108 2.89 -12.45 9.56
CA LEU A 108 3.50 -13.38 10.52
C LEU A 108 2.49 -13.80 11.59
N VAL A 109 1.78 -12.85 12.19
CA VAL A 109 0.77 -13.13 13.23
C VAL A 109 -0.36 -14.01 12.69
N LEU A 110 -0.85 -13.73 11.47
CA LEU A 110 -1.90 -14.54 10.83
C LEU A 110 -1.43 -15.97 10.55
N ILE A 111 -0.21 -16.11 10.03
CA ILE A 111 0.40 -17.41 9.73
C ILE A 111 0.61 -18.23 11.02
N MET A 112 1.14 -17.61 12.07
CA MET A 112 1.34 -18.23 13.39
C MET A 112 0.02 -18.76 13.97
N LYS A 113 -1.06 -17.98 13.87
CA LYS A 113 -2.40 -18.38 14.35
C LYS A 113 -3.01 -19.54 13.56
N LYS A 114 -2.73 -19.66 12.25
CA LYS A 114 -3.38 -20.66 11.38
C LYS A 114 -2.63 -21.98 11.26
N ARG A 115 -1.29 -22.01 11.28
CA ARG A 115 -0.49 -23.20 10.90
C ARG A 115 0.58 -23.63 11.90
N GLY A 116 0.82 -22.85 12.96
CA GLY A 116 1.96 -23.07 13.87
C GLY A 116 3.31 -22.70 13.24
N ILE A 117 4.28 -22.32 14.08
CA ILE A 117 5.58 -21.78 13.67
C ILE A 117 6.37 -22.75 12.76
N MET A 118 6.34 -24.05 13.04
CA MET A 118 7.16 -25.06 12.36
C MET A 118 6.79 -25.26 10.89
N ASN A 119 5.49 -25.29 10.58
CA ASN A 119 5.00 -25.44 9.20
C ASN A 119 5.19 -24.16 8.39
N SER A 120 5.17 -23.03 9.07
CA SER A 120 5.38 -21.70 8.47
C SER A 120 6.82 -21.52 7.98
N ILE A 121 7.81 -21.97 8.76
CA ILE A 121 9.23 -21.97 8.39
C ILE A 121 9.48 -22.92 7.21
N LYS A 122 8.90 -24.14 7.23
CA LYS A 122 9.03 -25.09 6.11
C LYS A 122 8.43 -24.54 4.82
N SER A 123 7.24 -23.95 4.87
CA SER A 123 6.63 -23.32 3.69
C SER A 123 7.43 -22.12 3.18
N PHE A 124 8.04 -21.30 4.05
CA PHE A 124 8.91 -20.20 3.62
C PHE A 124 10.16 -20.71 2.89
N PHE A 125 10.85 -21.72 3.44
CA PHE A 125 12.02 -22.33 2.81
C PHE A 125 11.67 -23.01 1.48
N VAL A 126 10.55 -23.73 1.42
CA VAL A 126 10.07 -24.35 0.17
C VAL A 126 9.74 -23.27 -0.85
N THR A 127 8.93 -22.28 -0.52
CA THR A 127 8.60 -21.19 -1.45
C THR A 127 9.84 -20.44 -1.92
N MET A 128 10.84 -20.20 -1.06
CA MET A 128 12.09 -19.53 -1.41
C MET A 128 12.98 -20.37 -2.36
N VAL A 129 13.02 -21.69 -2.17
CA VAL A 129 13.76 -22.61 -3.06
C VAL A 129 13.04 -22.78 -4.40
N TYR A 130 11.71 -22.86 -4.41
CA TYR A 130 10.89 -22.96 -5.63
C TYR A 130 10.68 -21.62 -6.35
N PHE A 131 10.94 -20.48 -5.70
CA PHE A 131 10.95 -19.15 -6.32
C PHE A 131 11.96 -19.07 -7.49
N ARG A 132 12.96 -19.96 -7.48
CA ARG A 132 13.97 -20.05 -8.54
C ARG A 132 13.54 -20.93 -9.73
N SER A 133 12.53 -21.80 -9.60
CA SER A 133 12.22 -22.81 -10.64
C SER A 133 10.82 -22.75 -11.25
N ASN A 134 9.83 -22.08 -10.64
CA ASN A 134 8.50 -21.97 -11.26
C ASN A 134 7.72 -20.75 -10.76
N LEU A 135 7.85 -19.66 -11.52
CA LEU A 135 7.07 -18.41 -11.37
C LEU A 135 5.55 -18.58 -11.56
N GLY A 136 5.06 -19.77 -11.92
CA GLY A 136 3.67 -20.01 -12.33
C GLY A 136 2.82 -20.95 -11.47
N SER A 137 3.40 -21.79 -10.59
CA SER A 137 2.65 -22.90 -9.98
C SER A 137 2.47 -22.82 -8.46
N LEU A 138 2.96 -21.76 -7.82
CA LEU A 138 2.84 -21.54 -6.37
C LEU A 138 1.66 -20.65 -5.96
N VAL A 139 0.80 -20.24 -6.91
CA VAL A 139 -0.60 -19.87 -6.64
C VAL A 139 -1.41 -21.15 -6.39
N PHE A 140 -0.80 -22.07 -5.62
CA PHE A 140 -1.37 -23.30 -5.09
C PHE A 140 -2.83 -23.04 -4.81
N HIS A 141 -3.69 -23.70 -5.59
CA HIS A 141 -5.05 -24.07 -5.26
C HIS A 141 -5.50 -23.33 -4.00
N ALA A 142 -5.86 -22.06 -4.18
CA ALA A 142 -6.54 -21.29 -3.16
C ALA A 142 -7.92 -21.93 -3.08
N ASP A 143 -7.96 -23.05 -2.38
CA ASP A 143 -9.15 -23.76 -2.00
C ASP A 143 -10.12 -22.70 -1.51
N LYS A 144 -11.29 -22.68 -2.14
CA LYS A 144 -12.41 -21.78 -1.91
C LYS A 144 -12.99 -22.00 -0.49
N GLN A 145 -12.20 -21.96 0.56
CA GLN A 145 -12.72 -22.17 1.91
C GLN A 145 -11.84 -21.40 2.92
N SER A 146 -12.30 -20.21 3.32
CA SER A 146 -11.73 -19.31 4.33
C SER A 146 -10.52 -18.45 3.92
N SER A 147 -10.66 -17.65 2.85
CA SER A 147 -9.74 -16.55 2.58
C SER A 147 -9.83 -15.51 3.71
N ILE A 148 -8.95 -15.60 4.70
CA ILE A 148 -8.67 -14.47 5.58
C ILE A 148 -8.05 -13.42 4.67
N ALA A 149 -8.88 -12.49 4.19
CA ALA A 149 -8.44 -11.42 3.32
C ALA A 149 -7.43 -10.57 4.09
N PHE A 150 -6.19 -10.53 3.61
CA PHE A 150 -5.15 -9.69 4.18
C PHE A 150 -5.54 -8.23 3.96
N PRO A 151 -5.75 -7.43 5.03
CA PRO A 151 -6.15 -6.04 4.89
C PRO A 151 -4.95 -5.17 4.50
N TYR A 152 -4.51 -5.26 3.24
CA TYR A 152 -3.35 -4.52 2.75
C TYR A 152 -3.59 -3.00 2.85
N GLY A 153 -4.83 -2.54 2.62
CA GLY A 153 -5.23 -1.16 2.83
C GLY A 153 -5.00 -0.66 4.27
N VAL A 154 -5.27 -1.49 5.29
CA VAL A 154 -4.94 -1.15 6.69
C VAL A 154 -3.43 -1.00 6.89
N ALA A 155 -2.61 -1.89 6.30
CA ALA A 155 -1.16 -1.78 6.41
C ALA A 155 -0.64 -0.50 5.74
N ILE A 156 -1.19 -0.12 4.58
CA ILE A 156 -0.86 1.16 3.92
C ILE A 156 -1.21 2.32 4.84
N VAL A 157 -2.44 2.37 5.35
CA VAL A 157 -2.91 3.48 6.20
C VAL A 157 -2.03 3.62 7.44
N LEU A 158 -1.73 2.51 8.12
CA LEU A 158 -0.87 2.54 9.30
C LEU A 158 0.57 2.93 8.94
N GLY A 159 1.11 2.45 7.83
CA GLY A 159 2.45 2.81 7.36
C GLY A 159 2.56 4.31 7.03
N THR A 160 1.54 4.86 6.39
CA THR A 160 1.45 6.30 6.09
C THR A 160 1.27 7.15 7.34
N LEU A 161 0.50 6.69 8.33
CA LEU A 161 0.38 7.36 9.62
C LEU A 161 1.69 7.33 10.42
N CYS A 162 2.39 6.19 10.41
CA CYS A 162 3.71 6.09 11.02
C CYS A 162 4.69 7.08 10.37
N GLU A 163 4.73 7.16 9.04
CA GLU A 163 5.58 8.15 8.37
C GLU A 163 5.12 9.59 8.64
N ALA A 164 3.81 9.85 8.76
CA ALA A 164 3.33 11.18 9.12
C ALA A 164 3.72 11.62 10.54
N ILE A 165 3.87 10.66 11.47
CA ILE A 165 4.18 10.92 12.89
C ILE A 165 5.69 10.90 13.15
N PHE A 166 6.40 9.90 12.61
CA PHE A 166 7.83 9.66 12.85
C PHE A 166 8.73 10.22 11.75
N GLY A 167 8.18 10.35 10.54
CA GLY A 167 8.89 10.79 9.35
C GLY A 167 8.94 12.29 9.19
N VAL A 168 9.49 12.70 8.05
CA VAL A 168 9.93 14.07 7.74
C VAL A 168 8.74 14.96 7.40
N ILE A 169 7.87 15.23 8.37
CA ILE A 169 7.14 16.52 8.43
C ILE A 169 7.90 17.43 9.41
N LYS A 170 9.22 17.52 9.21
CA LYS A 170 10.10 18.54 9.79
C LYS A 170 10.54 19.48 8.67
#